data_AF-A0A1X0MEC6-F1
#
_entry.id   AF-A0A1X0MEC6-F1
#
_cell.length_a   1.000
_cell.length_b   1.000
_cell.length_c   1.000
_cell.angle_alpha   90.00
_cell.angle_beta   90.00
_cell.angle_gamma   90.00
#
_symmetry.space_group_name_H-M   'P 1'
#
loop_
_entity.id
_entity.type
_entity.pdbx_description
1 polymer ?
#
loop_
_entity_poly.entity_id
_entity_poly.type
_entity_poly.pdbx_seq_one_letter_code
_entity_poly.pdbx_strand_id
1 'polypeptide(L)'
;TPVDEAMSDVVGLGLRRLARQDPQKALAMLDSYAITMHFSREEQVEIAKEIGLTLARRYDDRALEVMTKYDPELRDNTVTEWRLRLLLRLGRWEDAYELARRLPKDLASTNRWRYWEARALELAQPNSPLIAALYKDVAKERDFYGFLAADRTQSPYQLNNKPLVLSQALINKVRNTPGVRRALEFHDRGEIVDGRREWYHVSRLFNRDEMVAQAKLAYDLKWYFPAIRTISQAQYWDDLDIRFPMAHRDTLVREAKVRGLHSSWVFAITRQESAFMDDARSGVGASG
;
A
#
# COMPACT_ATOMS: atom_id res chain seq x y z
N THR A 1 -4.58 0.07 48.63
CA THR A 1 -5.63 0.98 48.13
C THR A 1 -6.55 0.16 47.26
N PRO A 2 -7.88 0.29 47.38
CA PRO A 2 -8.78 -0.40 46.44
C PRO A 2 -8.46 0.03 45.01
N VAL A 3 -8.57 -0.91 44.07
CA VAL A 3 -8.40 -0.62 42.65
C VAL A 3 -9.59 0.22 42.20
N ASP A 4 -9.32 1.40 41.65
CA ASP A 4 -10.33 2.23 40.99
C ASP A 4 -10.14 2.24 39.47
N GLU A 5 -11.09 2.84 38.77
CA GLU A 5 -11.11 2.94 37.31
C GLU A 5 -9.92 3.76 36.80
N ALA A 6 -9.63 4.90 37.45
CA ALA A 6 -8.50 5.75 37.09
C ALA A 6 -7.15 5.03 37.20
N MET A 7 -6.94 4.21 38.23
CA MET A 7 -5.74 3.38 38.35
C MET A 7 -5.68 2.33 37.25
N SER A 8 -6.80 1.70 36.91
CA SER A 8 -6.87 0.73 35.82
C SER A 8 -6.48 1.39 34.49
N ASP A 9 -7.04 2.57 34.17
CA ASP A 9 -6.70 3.34 32.97
C ASP A 9 -5.20 3.65 32.87
N VAL A 10 -4.61 4.12 33.98
CA VAL A 10 -3.18 4.45 34.05
C VAL A 10 -2.32 3.21 33.83
N VAL A 11 -2.68 2.08 34.44
CA VAL A 11 -1.97 0.81 34.26
C VAL A 11 -2.13 0.32 32.81
N GLY A 12 -3.32 0.40 32.23
CA GLY A 12 -3.56 0.01 30.84
C GLY A 12 -2.76 0.85 29.83
N LEU A 13 -2.68 2.17 30.05
CA LEU A 13 -1.79 3.04 29.26
C LEU A 13 -0.31 2.69 29.46
N GLY A 14 0.09 2.42 30.70
CA GLY A 14 1.44 1.99 31.07
C GLY A 14 1.84 0.70 30.36
N LEU A 15 0.96 -0.31 30.34
CA LEU A 15 1.18 -1.57 29.65
C LEU A 15 1.32 -1.41 28.15
N ARG A 16 0.50 -0.57 27.50
CA ARG A 16 0.65 -0.29 26.06
C ARG A 16 1.98 0.39 25.72
N ARG A 17 2.44 1.32 26.58
CA ARG A 17 3.77 1.94 26.41
C ARG A 17 4.89 0.93 26.63
N LEU A 18 4.76 0.10 27.67
CA LEU A 18 5.73 -0.95 27.96
C LEU A 18 5.80 -1.98 26.84
N ALA A 19 4.67 -2.34 26.23
CA ALA A 19 4.61 -3.31 25.13
C ALA A 19 5.50 -2.91 23.94
N ARG A 20 5.65 -1.61 23.66
CA ARG A 20 6.54 -1.10 22.61
C ARG A 20 8.02 -1.26 22.94
N GLN A 21 8.37 -1.15 24.22
CA GLN A 21 9.73 -1.20 24.72
C GLN A 21 10.15 -2.66 25.02
N ASP A 22 9.39 -3.31 25.89
CA ASP A 22 9.57 -4.66 26.38
C ASP A 22 8.23 -5.43 26.34
N PRO A 23 7.89 -6.02 25.17
CA PRO A 23 6.63 -6.76 25.02
C PRO A 23 6.54 -8.01 25.89
N GLN A 24 7.69 -8.61 26.25
CA GLN A 24 7.71 -9.80 27.11
C GLN A 24 7.30 -9.45 28.54
N LYS A 25 7.85 -8.36 29.08
CA LYS A 25 7.47 -7.87 30.40
C LYS A 25 6.01 -7.40 30.41
N ALA A 26 5.57 -6.70 29.36
CA ALA A 26 4.17 -6.29 29.22
C ALA A 26 3.21 -7.48 29.19
N LEU A 27 3.57 -8.58 28.50
CA LEU A 27 2.77 -9.80 28.46
C LEU A 27 2.63 -10.45 29.85
N ALA A 28 3.75 -10.64 30.56
CA ALA A 28 3.72 -11.20 31.90
C ALA A 28 2.89 -10.34 32.88
N MET A 29 2.98 -9.02 32.74
CA MET A 29 2.19 -8.10 33.56
C MET A 29 0.71 -8.09 33.18
N LEU A 30 0.35 -8.22 31.89
CA LEU A 30 -1.04 -8.29 31.44
C LEU A 30 -1.76 -9.48 32.11
N ASP A 31 -1.15 -10.67 32.16
CA ASP A 31 -1.78 -11.83 32.80
C ASP A 31 -2.04 -11.59 34.30
N SER A 32 -1.12 -10.93 35.01
CA SER A 32 -1.34 -10.58 36.42
C SER A 32 -2.38 -9.47 36.62
N TYR A 33 -2.32 -8.41 35.81
CA TYR A 33 -3.19 -7.24 35.97
C TYR A 33 -4.60 -7.50 35.47
N ALA A 34 -4.80 -8.43 34.52
CA ALA A 34 -6.13 -8.85 34.10
C ALA A 34 -6.96 -9.48 35.24
N ILE A 35 -6.31 -9.97 36.31
CA ILE A 35 -6.97 -10.53 37.49
C ILE A 35 -7.28 -9.44 38.52
N THR A 36 -6.40 -8.46 38.67
CA THR A 36 -6.48 -7.46 39.76
C THR A 36 -7.08 -6.13 39.34
N MET A 37 -6.97 -5.75 38.06
CA MET A 37 -7.46 -4.48 37.52
C MET A 37 -8.86 -4.64 36.92
N HIS A 38 -9.64 -3.57 36.90
CA HIS A 38 -10.97 -3.55 36.30
C HIS A 38 -10.93 -3.34 34.78
N PHE A 39 -10.07 -4.08 34.07
CA PHE A 39 -10.01 -3.97 32.60
C PHE A 39 -11.28 -4.52 31.96
N SER A 40 -11.91 -3.70 31.12
CA SER A 40 -12.88 -4.18 30.14
C SER A 40 -12.24 -5.19 29.18
N ARG A 41 -13.09 -5.97 28.49
CA ARG A 41 -12.60 -6.92 27.49
C ARG A 41 -11.87 -6.21 26.36
N GLU A 42 -12.39 -5.05 25.95
CA GLU A 42 -11.86 -4.20 24.91
C GLU A 42 -10.46 -3.69 25.26
N GLU A 43 -10.23 -3.26 26.50
CA GLU A 43 -8.91 -2.80 26.94
C GLU A 43 -7.88 -3.92 26.96
N GLN A 44 -8.26 -5.11 27.44
CA GLN A 44 -7.35 -6.26 27.40
C GLN A 44 -6.96 -6.61 25.96
N VAL A 45 -7.92 -6.55 25.03
CA VAL A 45 -7.68 -6.77 23.60
C VAL A 45 -6.73 -5.71 23.04
N GLU A 46 -6.91 -4.43 23.36
CA GLU A 46 -6.03 -3.36 22.88
C GLU A 46 -4.60 -3.45 23.45
N ILE A 47 -4.44 -3.84 24.72
CA ILE A 47 -3.11 -4.10 25.30
C ILE A 47 -2.46 -5.31 24.62
N ALA A 48 -3.19 -6.42 24.50
CA ALA A 48 -2.69 -7.64 23.87
C ALA A 48 -2.35 -7.44 22.39
N LYS A 49 -3.12 -6.62 21.68
CA LYS A 49 -2.85 -6.21 20.30
C LYS A 49 -1.51 -5.48 20.18
N GLU A 50 -1.22 -4.50 21.03
CA GLU A 50 0.06 -3.79 20.99
C GLU A 50 1.24 -4.73 21.31
N ILE A 51 1.08 -5.63 22.29
CA ILE A 51 2.06 -6.68 22.63
C ILE A 51 2.30 -7.59 21.43
N GLY A 52 1.24 -8.20 20.89
CA GLY A 52 1.30 -9.12 19.77
C GLY A 52 1.95 -8.47 18.56
N LEU A 53 1.50 -7.28 18.16
CA LEU A 53 2.07 -6.57 17.01
C LEU A 53 3.56 -6.25 17.20
N THR A 54 3.98 -5.89 18.42
CA THR A 54 5.39 -5.62 18.70
C THR A 54 6.23 -6.90 18.66
N LEU A 55 5.75 -8.00 19.23
CA LEU A 55 6.40 -9.31 19.13
C LEU A 55 6.50 -9.79 17.67
N ALA A 56 5.42 -9.69 16.90
CA ALA A 56 5.40 -10.12 15.50
C ALA A 56 6.36 -9.31 14.61
N ARG A 57 6.48 -8.00 14.85
CA ARG A 57 7.48 -7.14 14.17
C ARG A 57 8.92 -7.52 14.52
N ARG A 58 9.15 -8.09 15.70
CA ARG A 58 10.44 -8.64 16.15
C ARG A 58 10.64 -10.11 15.74
N TYR A 59 9.70 -10.69 14.99
CA TYR A 59 9.70 -12.09 14.57
C TYR A 59 9.67 -13.10 15.73
N ASP A 60 9.10 -12.71 16.86
CA ASP A 60 8.96 -13.54 18.05
C ASP A 60 7.68 -14.39 17.94
N ASP A 61 7.81 -15.70 18.05
CA ASP A 61 6.74 -16.68 17.82
C ASP A 61 5.63 -16.62 18.88
N ARG A 62 5.94 -16.13 20.09
CA ARG A 62 4.97 -15.91 21.17
C ARG A 62 3.84 -14.96 20.75
N ALA A 63 4.08 -14.10 19.76
CA ALA A 63 3.01 -13.26 19.20
C ALA A 63 1.83 -14.10 18.70
N LEU A 64 2.08 -15.29 18.14
CA LEU A 64 1.03 -16.13 17.58
C LEU A 64 0.01 -16.55 18.64
N GLU A 65 0.48 -16.94 19.83
CA GLU A 65 -0.39 -17.32 20.95
C GLU A 65 -1.21 -16.12 21.42
N VAL A 66 -0.56 -14.99 21.68
CA VAL A 66 -1.22 -13.75 22.12
C VAL A 66 -2.27 -13.30 21.11
N MET A 67 -1.92 -13.21 19.83
CA MET A 67 -2.85 -12.79 18.78
C MET A 67 -4.03 -13.76 18.64
N THR A 68 -3.80 -15.08 18.77
CA THR A 68 -4.88 -16.08 18.70
C THR A 68 -5.83 -16.00 19.89
N LYS A 69 -5.30 -15.78 21.09
CA LYS A 69 -6.09 -15.69 22.34
C LYS A 69 -7.00 -14.46 22.36
N TYR A 70 -6.50 -13.33 21.83
CA TYR A 70 -7.21 -12.04 21.93
C TYR A 70 -7.95 -11.62 20.66
N ASP A 71 -7.60 -12.17 19.49
CA ASP A 71 -8.35 -12.00 18.23
C ASP A 71 -8.59 -13.34 17.51
N PRO A 72 -9.34 -14.29 18.13
CA PRO A 72 -9.57 -15.62 17.56
C PRO A 72 -10.43 -15.58 16.28
N GLU A 73 -11.29 -14.57 16.15
CA GLU A 73 -12.24 -14.39 15.06
C GLU A 73 -11.69 -13.49 13.93
N LEU A 74 -10.43 -13.06 14.01
CA LEU A 74 -9.77 -12.24 12.99
C LEU A 74 -10.50 -10.92 12.73
N ARG A 75 -11.03 -10.29 13.79
CA ARG A 75 -11.78 -9.03 13.69
C ARG A 75 -10.88 -7.84 13.38
N ASP A 76 -9.60 -7.91 13.76
CA ASP A 76 -8.62 -6.87 13.45
C ASP A 76 -7.72 -7.31 12.30
N ASN A 77 -7.89 -6.66 11.15
CA ASN A 77 -7.06 -6.94 9.98
C ASN A 77 -5.57 -6.72 10.22
N THR A 78 -5.19 -5.72 11.01
CA THR A 78 -3.78 -5.44 11.28
C THR A 78 -3.16 -6.60 12.05
N VAL A 79 -3.85 -7.10 13.07
CA VAL A 79 -3.42 -8.28 13.85
C VAL A 79 -3.34 -9.51 12.95
N THR A 80 -4.40 -9.75 12.17
CA THR A 80 -4.50 -10.90 11.26
C THR A 80 -3.37 -10.90 10.22
N GLU A 81 -3.11 -9.76 9.58
CA GLU A 81 -2.04 -9.64 8.62
C GLU A 81 -0.65 -9.88 9.25
N TRP A 82 -0.39 -9.33 10.44
CA TRP A 82 0.90 -9.54 11.12
C TRP A 82 1.09 -10.97 11.62
N ARG A 83 0.01 -11.62 12.05
CA ARG A 83 0.00 -13.05 12.38
C ARG A 83 0.41 -13.87 11.16
N LEU A 84 -0.19 -13.59 9.99
CA LEU A 84 0.16 -14.28 8.75
C LEU A 84 1.60 -13.99 8.31
N ARG A 85 2.06 -12.73 8.38
CA ARG A 85 3.47 -12.38 8.10
C ARG A 85 4.45 -13.14 8.99
N LEU A 86 4.12 -13.29 10.26
CA LEU A 86 4.96 -14.03 11.21
C LEU A 86 5.00 -15.52 10.86
N LEU A 87 3.87 -16.15 10.56
CA LEU A 87 3.84 -17.55 10.11
C LEU A 87 4.70 -17.77 8.86
N LEU A 88 4.58 -16.88 7.87
CA LEU A 88 5.40 -16.90 6.66
C LEU A 88 6.89 -16.72 6.97
N ARG A 89 7.23 -15.81 7.89
CA ARG A 89 8.62 -15.56 8.32
C ARG A 89 9.25 -16.76 9.03
N LEU A 90 8.47 -17.46 9.85
CA LEU A 90 8.88 -18.64 10.61
C LEU A 90 8.86 -19.93 9.77
N GLY A 91 8.41 -19.87 8.51
CA GLY A 91 8.29 -21.05 7.65
C GLY A 91 7.19 -22.03 8.08
N ARG A 92 6.20 -21.58 8.86
CA ARG A 92 5.05 -22.38 9.28
C ARG A 92 4.01 -22.41 8.17
N TRP A 93 4.33 -23.07 7.06
CA TRP A 93 3.57 -22.98 5.81
C TRP A 93 2.15 -23.55 5.92
N GLU A 94 1.97 -24.68 6.61
CA GLU A 94 0.64 -25.27 6.83
C GLU A 94 -0.26 -24.32 7.64
N ASP A 95 0.26 -23.77 8.75
CA ASP A 95 -0.48 -22.80 9.56
C ASP A 95 -0.78 -21.50 8.79
N ALA A 96 0.17 -21.05 7.96
CA ALA A 96 -0.02 -19.88 7.11
C ALA A 96 -1.13 -20.11 6.08
N TYR A 97 -1.17 -21.29 5.46
CA TYR A 97 -2.23 -21.67 4.53
C TYR A 97 -3.59 -21.74 5.23
N GLU A 98 -3.67 -22.40 6.39
CA GLU A 98 -4.91 -22.52 7.16
C GLU A 98 -5.41 -21.18 7.71
N LEU A 99 -4.51 -20.24 8.02
CA LEU A 99 -4.91 -18.86 8.34
C LEU A 99 -5.36 -18.10 7.09
N ALA A 100 -4.64 -18.23 5.97
CA ALA A 100 -4.95 -17.53 4.72
C ALA A 100 -6.37 -17.86 4.21
N ARG A 101 -6.78 -19.13 4.31
CA ARG A 101 -8.14 -19.59 3.92
C ARG A 101 -9.26 -19.02 4.78
N ARG A 102 -8.95 -18.56 6.00
CA ARG A 102 -9.90 -18.01 6.96
C ARG A 102 -9.89 -16.49 7.01
N LEU A 103 -9.10 -15.84 6.15
CA LEU A 103 -9.01 -14.39 6.14
C LEU A 103 -10.39 -13.75 5.96
N PRO A 104 -10.68 -12.66 6.69
CA PRO A 104 -11.83 -11.80 6.41
C PRO A 104 -11.87 -11.37 4.95
N LYS A 105 -13.07 -11.16 4.40
CA LYS A 105 -13.31 -10.93 2.95
C LYS A 105 -12.48 -9.78 2.37
N ASP A 106 -12.34 -8.71 3.13
CA ASP A 106 -11.56 -7.54 2.77
C ASP A 106 -10.05 -7.82 2.65
N LEU A 107 -9.49 -8.71 3.47
CA LEU A 107 -8.12 -9.21 3.29
C LEU A 107 -8.03 -10.26 2.18
N ALA A 108 -8.92 -11.26 2.18
CA ALA A 108 -8.92 -12.39 1.26
C ALA A 108 -9.08 -11.95 -0.22
N SER A 109 -9.74 -10.82 -0.47
CA SER A 109 -9.89 -10.26 -1.82
C SER A 109 -8.64 -9.56 -2.35
N THR A 110 -7.65 -9.26 -1.50
CA THR A 110 -6.42 -8.57 -1.96
C THR A 110 -5.45 -9.52 -2.64
N ASN A 111 -4.80 -9.05 -3.71
CA ASN A 111 -3.84 -9.85 -4.49
C ASN A 111 -2.66 -10.35 -3.65
N ARG A 112 -2.23 -9.57 -2.64
CA ARG A 112 -1.23 -9.97 -1.65
C ARG A 112 -1.58 -11.29 -0.99
N TRP A 113 -2.79 -11.37 -0.42
CA TRP A 113 -3.17 -12.52 0.40
C TRP A 113 -3.61 -13.70 -0.45
N ARG A 114 -4.21 -13.46 -1.62
CA ARG A 114 -4.44 -14.50 -2.64
C ARG A 114 -3.12 -15.16 -3.09
N TYR A 115 -2.07 -14.37 -3.34
CA TYR A 115 -0.74 -14.91 -3.66
C TYR A 115 -0.15 -15.73 -2.51
N TRP A 116 -0.21 -15.20 -1.27
CA TRP A 116 0.37 -15.90 -0.12
C TRP A 116 -0.42 -17.14 0.28
N GLU A 117 -1.72 -17.22 0.01
CA GLU A 117 -2.49 -18.47 0.11
C GLU A 117 -1.93 -19.52 -0.85
N ALA A 118 -1.77 -19.17 -2.14
CA ALA A 118 -1.20 -20.06 -3.15
C ALA A 118 0.22 -20.51 -2.77
N ARG A 119 1.05 -19.56 -2.32
CA ARG A 119 2.46 -19.83 -1.97
C ARG A 119 2.61 -20.63 -0.69
N ALA A 120 1.79 -20.38 0.31
CA ALA A 120 1.78 -21.18 1.54
C ALA A 120 1.35 -22.62 1.23
N LEU A 121 0.31 -22.82 0.42
CA LEU A 121 -0.12 -24.15 -0.03
C LEU A 121 0.98 -24.87 -0.81
N GLU A 122 1.63 -24.21 -1.77
CA GLU A 122 2.71 -24.79 -2.56
C GLU A 122 3.88 -25.27 -1.69
N LEU A 123 4.21 -24.52 -0.63
CA LEU A 123 5.29 -24.86 0.29
C LEU A 123 4.90 -25.90 1.33
N ALA A 124 3.63 -25.95 1.74
CA ALA A 124 3.12 -26.92 2.70
C ALA A 124 2.80 -28.28 2.05
N GLN A 125 2.17 -28.25 0.88
CA GLN A 125 1.63 -29.42 0.17
C GLN A 125 1.94 -29.33 -1.34
N PRO A 126 3.21 -29.57 -1.77
CA PRO A 126 3.64 -29.33 -3.14
C PRO A 126 2.88 -30.08 -4.24
N ASN A 127 2.23 -31.20 -3.89
CA ASN A 127 1.47 -32.04 -4.81
C ASN A 127 -0.02 -31.64 -4.91
N SER A 128 -0.45 -30.56 -4.24
CA SER A 128 -1.86 -30.15 -4.25
C SER A 128 -2.29 -29.67 -5.65
N PRO A 129 -3.38 -30.21 -6.22
CA PRO A 129 -3.85 -29.80 -7.54
C PRO A 129 -4.43 -28.38 -7.56
N LEU A 130 -4.67 -27.78 -6.39
CA LEU A 130 -5.24 -26.43 -6.27
C LEU A 130 -4.23 -25.32 -6.55
N ILE A 131 -2.92 -25.59 -6.42
CA ILE A 131 -1.85 -24.58 -6.52
C ILE A 131 -1.93 -23.82 -7.85
N ALA A 132 -2.05 -24.54 -8.97
CA ALA A 132 -2.09 -23.94 -10.29
C ALA A 132 -3.30 -23.02 -10.48
N ALA A 133 -4.47 -23.39 -9.94
CA ALA A 133 -5.68 -22.58 -10.02
C ALA A 133 -5.54 -21.28 -9.20
N LEU A 134 -5.03 -21.38 -7.98
CA LEU A 134 -4.85 -20.22 -7.10
C LEU A 134 -3.91 -19.17 -7.71
N TYR A 135 -2.76 -19.60 -8.27
CA TYR A 135 -1.86 -18.66 -8.94
C TYR A 135 -2.44 -18.10 -10.23
N LYS A 136 -3.13 -18.90 -11.04
CA LYS A 136 -3.65 -18.48 -12.35
C LYS A 136 -4.57 -17.27 -12.26
N ASP A 137 -5.37 -17.16 -11.21
CA ASP A 137 -6.26 -16.01 -11.04
C ASP A 137 -5.53 -14.76 -10.55
N VAL A 138 -4.47 -14.91 -9.76
CA VAL A 138 -3.64 -13.78 -9.32
C VAL A 138 -2.72 -13.31 -10.46
N ALA A 139 -2.23 -14.20 -11.31
CA ALA A 139 -1.35 -13.89 -12.44
C ALA A 139 -1.98 -12.97 -13.51
N LYS A 140 -3.30 -12.77 -13.46
CA LYS A 140 -4.03 -11.84 -14.32
C LYS A 140 -3.96 -10.38 -13.83
N GLU A 141 -3.58 -10.20 -12.57
CA GLU A 141 -3.55 -8.92 -11.89
C GLU A 141 -2.27 -8.14 -12.25
N ARG A 142 -2.38 -6.81 -12.25
CA ARG A 142 -1.28 -5.92 -12.62
C ARG A 142 -0.70 -5.21 -11.41
N ASP A 143 -0.12 -6.00 -10.53
CA ASP A 143 0.64 -5.53 -9.39
C ASP A 143 1.82 -6.47 -9.09
N PHE A 144 2.56 -6.15 -8.03
CA PHE A 144 3.71 -6.95 -7.60
C PHE A 144 3.36 -8.43 -7.41
N TYR A 145 2.22 -8.75 -6.80
CA TYR A 145 1.83 -10.12 -6.51
C TYR A 145 1.28 -10.85 -7.74
N GLY A 146 0.63 -10.12 -8.65
CA GLY A 146 0.25 -10.64 -9.96
C GLY A 146 1.46 -11.05 -10.80
N PHE A 147 2.52 -10.23 -10.84
CA PHE A 147 3.75 -10.58 -11.54
C PHE A 147 4.49 -11.74 -10.88
N LEU A 148 4.55 -11.80 -9.54
CA LEU A 148 5.11 -12.97 -8.85
C LEU A 148 4.31 -14.26 -9.12
N ALA A 149 2.98 -14.18 -9.20
CA ALA A 149 2.15 -15.32 -9.57
C ALA A 149 2.41 -15.76 -11.02
N ALA A 150 2.56 -14.81 -11.94
CA ALA A 150 2.89 -15.08 -13.33
C ALA A 150 4.28 -15.75 -13.48
N ASP A 151 5.28 -15.32 -12.70
CA ASP A 151 6.59 -15.99 -12.64
C ASP A 151 6.46 -17.45 -12.20
N ARG A 152 5.65 -17.70 -11.16
CA ARG A 152 5.41 -19.06 -10.63
C ARG A 152 4.73 -19.97 -11.64
N THR A 153 3.78 -19.45 -12.42
CA THR A 153 3.06 -20.22 -13.43
C THR A 153 3.72 -20.15 -14.82
N GLN A 154 4.89 -19.52 -14.93
CA GLN A 154 5.58 -19.27 -16.21
C GLN A 154 4.65 -18.65 -17.26
N SER A 155 3.71 -17.82 -16.82
CA SER A 155 2.72 -17.18 -17.67
C SER A 155 3.19 -15.76 -18.03
N PRO A 156 2.81 -15.22 -19.20
CA PRO A 156 3.15 -13.85 -19.55
C PRO A 156 2.57 -12.84 -18.57
N TYR A 157 3.31 -11.78 -18.27
CA TYR A 157 2.83 -10.67 -17.46
C TYR A 157 1.66 -9.95 -18.13
N GLN A 158 0.57 -9.77 -17.38
CA GLN A 158 -0.61 -9.04 -17.85
C GLN A 158 -0.45 -7.54 -17.58
N LEU A 159 0.19 -6.83 -18.52
CA LEU A 159 0.36 -5.38 -18.45
C LEU A 159 -0.93 -4.61 -18.73
N ASN A 160 -1.94 -5.23 -19.37
CA ASN A 160 -3.28 -4.67 -19.57
C ASN A 160 -3.29 -3.21 -20.07
N ASN A 161 -2.30 -2.80 -20.89
CA ASN A 161 -2.20 -1.43 -21.37
C ASN A 161 -3.35 -1.13 -22.33
N LYS A 162 -4.17 -0.14 -22.00
CA LYS A 162 -5.24 0.37 -22.85
C LYS A 162 -5.06 1.88 -22.93
N PRO A 163 -4.29 2.36 -23.93
CA PRO A 163 -4.12 3.78 -24.15
C PRO A 163 -5.46 4.48 -24.35
N LEU A 164 -5.51 5.71 -23.87
CA LEU A 164 -6.71 6.54 -23.93
C LEU A 164 -7.08 6.94 -25.35
N VAL A 165 -8.35 6.75 -25.71
CA VAL A 165 -8.95 7.34 -26.91
C VAL A 165 -9.98 8.37 -26.47
N LEU A 166 -9.60 9.64 -26.53
CA LEU A 166 -10.44 10.77 -26.14
C LEU A 166 -10.89 11.54 -27.38
N SER A 167 -12.11 12.04 -27.37
CA SER A 167 -12.58 12.92 -28.44
C SER A 167 -11.90 14.29 -28.34
N GLN A 168 -11.57 14.88 -29.49
CA GLN A 168 -11.00 16.24 -29.51
C GLN A 168 -11.94 17.26 -28.87
N ALA A 169 -13.25 17.05 -28.97
CA ALA A 169 -14.27 17.88 -28.32
C ALA A 169 -14.13 17.89 -26.79
N LEU A 170 -13.90 16.71 -26.18
CA LEU A 170 -13.70 16.60 -24.73
C LEU A 170 -12.39 17.28 -24.29
N ILE A 171 -11.30 17.04 -25.01
CA ILE A 171 -10.01 17.70 -24.75
C ILE A 171 -10.18 19.22 -24.80
N ASN A 172 -10.86 19.74 -25.84
CA ASN A 172 -11.10 21.17 -26.00
C ASN A 172 -12.01 21.72 -24.89
N LYS A 173 -13.05 20.99 -24.47
CA LYS A 173 -13.92 21.38 -23.35
C LYS A 173 -13.10 21.56 -22.06
N VAL A 174 -12.28 20.56 -21.72
CA VAL A 174 -11.44 20.60 -20.51
C VAL A 174 -10.42 21.74 -20.61
N ARG A 175 -9.71 21.85 -21.74
CA ARG A 175 -8.72 22.91 -21.96
C ARG A 175 -9.32 24.31 -21.82
N ASN A 176 -10.55 24.51 -22.28
CA ASN A 176 -11.24 25.80 -22.23
C ASN A 176 -11.95 26.10 -20.91
N THR A 177 -11.94 25.16 -19.95
CA THR A 177 -12.50 25.41 -18.62
C THR A 177 -11.74 26.56 -17.94
N PRO A 178 -12.41 27.58 -17.35
CA PRO A 178 -11.73 28.75 -16.80
C PRO A 178 -10.60 28.44 -15.82
N GLY A 179 -10.78 27.46 -14.92
CA GLY A 179 -9.73 27.03 -13.98
C GLY A 179 -8.53 26.37 -14.66
N VAL A 180 -8.75 25.59 -15.72
CA VAL A 180 -7.66 25.02 -16.53
C VAL A 180 -6.91 26.14 -17.26
N ARG A 181 -7.61 27.10 -17.85
CA ARG A 181 -6.97 28.25 -18.52
C ARG A 181 -6.09 29.07 -17.57
N ARG A 182 -6.55 29.33 -16.35
CA ARG A 182 -5.73 30.00 -15.31
C ARG A 182 -4.51 29.17 -14.94
N ALA A 183 -4.68 27.86 -14.73
CA ALA A 183 -3.58 26.97 -14.42
C ALA A 183 -2.51 26.94 -15.52
N LEU A 184 -2.93 26.95 -16.80
CA LEU A 184 -2.03 27.02 -17.95
C LEU A 184 -1.29 28.36 -18.01
N GLU A 185 -1.97 29.48 -17.78
CA GLU A 185 -1.32 30.80 -17.74
C GLU A 185 -0.24 30.87 -16.66
N PHE A 186 -0.54 30.39 -15.44
CA PHE A 186 0.46 30.31 -14.37
C PHE A 186 1.64 29.41 -14.75
N HIS A 187 1.36 28.24 -15.35
CA HIS A 187 2.39 27.33 -15.81
C HIS A 187 3.31 27.98 -16.85
N ASP A 188 2.73 28.66 -17.85
CA ASP A 188 3.47 29.32 -18.93
C ASP A 188 4.32 30.49 -18.43
N ARG A 189 3.93 31.10 -17.30
CA ARG A 189 4.70 32.14 -16.59
C ARG A 189 5.75 31.60 -15.62
N GLY A 190 5.85 30.27 -15.46
CA GLY A 190 6.74 29.64 -14.49
C GLY A 190 6.25 29.70 -13.03
N GLU A 191 5.01 30.14 -12.80
CA GLU A 191 4.36 30.17 -11.48
C GLU A 191 3.81 28.76 -11.13
N ILE A 192 4.68 27.75 -11.11
CA ILE A 192 4.33 26.32 -11.09
C ILE A 192 3.44 25.93 -9.90
N VAL A 193 3.70 26.49 -8.71
CA VAL A 193 2.93 26.18 -7.50
C VAL A 193 1.50 26.69 -7.63
N ASP A 194 1.29 27.91 -8.13
CA ASP A 194 -0.03 28.51 -8.28
C ASP A 194 -0.80 27.88 -9.44
N GLY A 195 -0.10 27.57 -10.54
CA GLY A 195 -0.66 26.74 -11.61
C GLY A 195 -1.14 25.39 -11.09
N ARG A 196 -0.34 24.71 -10.26
CA ARG A 196 -0.68 23.41 -9.67
C ARG A 196 -1.91 23.50 -8.76
N ARG A 197 -2.01 24.57 -7.96
CA ARG A 197 -3.17 24.83 -7.09
C ARG A 197 -4.46 24.99 -7.90
N GLU A 198 -4.44 25.79 -8.96
CA GLU A 198 -5.57 25.96 -9.87
C GLU A 198 -5.93 24.63 -10.57
N TRP A 199 -4.91 23.91 -11.06
CA TRP A 199 -5.09 22.60 -11.71
C TRP A 199 -5.79 21.59 -10.79
N TYR A 200 -5.43 21.57 -9.51
CA TYR A 200 -6.01 20.65 -8.51
C TYR A 200 -7.36 21.11 -7.99
N HIS A 201 -7.62 22.41 -8.01
CA HIS A 201 -8.92 22.95 -7.65
C HIS A 201 -9.95 22.56 -8.70
N VAL A 202 -9.67 22.84 -9.98
CA VAL A 202 -10.61 22.56 -11.08
C VAL A 202 -10.83 21.06 -11.29
N SER A 203 -9.83 20.21 -11.00
CA SER A 203 -9.96 18.75 -11.14
C SER A 203 -11.07 18.14 -10.27
N ARG A 204 -11.44 18.80 -9.16
CA ARG A 204 -12.51 18.35 -8.25
C ARG A 204 -13.91 18.52 -8.84
N LEU A 205 -14.04 19.34 -9.88
CA LEU A 205 -15.29 19.64 -10.55
C LEU A 205 -15.52 18.76 -11.79
N PHE A 206 -14.51 17.98 -12.18
CA PHE A 206 -14.54 17.15 -13.36
C PHE A 206 -15.12 15.77 -13.07
N ASN A 207 -15.90 15.26 -14.02
CA ASN A 207 -16.24 13.85 -14.06
C ASN A 207 -15.03 13.02 -14.48
N ARG A 208 -15.16 11.69 -14.43
CA ARG A 208 -14.07 10.76 -14.73
C ARG A 208 -13.41 11.01 -16.09
N ASP A 209 -14.19 11.19 -17.15
CA ASP A 209 -13.65 11.37 -18.51
C ASP A 209 -12.96 12.74 -18.66
N GLU A 210 -13.48 13.77 -18.00
CA GLU A 210 -12.86 15.10 -17.95
C GLU A 210 -11.55 15.10 -17.16
N MET A 211 -11.47 14.36 -16.04
CA MET A 211 -10.21 14.17 -15.30
C MET A 211 -9.17 13.45 -16.16
N VAL A 212 -9.59 12.42 -16.90
CA VAL A 212 -8.72 11.70 -17.82
C VAL A 212 -8.21 12.62 -18.94
N ALA A 213 -9.07 13.45 -19.53
CA ALA A 213 -8.66 14.44 -20.52
C ALA A 213 -7.74 15.52 -19.94
N GLN A 214 -7.98 15.95 -18.71
CA GLN A 214 -7.07 16.83 -17.98
C GLN A 214 -5.70 16.16 -17.79
N ALA A 215 -5.64 14.90 -17.37
CA ALA A 215 -4.38 14.17 -17.21
C ALA A 215 -3.58 14.10 -18.51
N LYS A 216 -4.26 13.83 -19.63
CA LYS A 216 -3.65 13.83 -20.97
C LYS A 216 -3.07 15.20 -21.34
N LEU A 217 -3.81 16.29 -21.08
CA LEU A 217 -3.30 17.66 -21.30
C LEU A 217 -2.03 17.93 -20.49
N ALA A 218 -1.99 17.56 -19.21
CA ALA A 218 -0.78 17.71 -18.38
C ALA A 218 0.39 16.87 -18.92
N TYR A 219 0.13 15.63 -19.35
CA TYR A 219 1.16 14.76 -19.92
C TYR A 219 1.79 15.38 -21.19
N ASP A 220 0.96 15.93 -22.09
CA ASP A 220 1.43 16.56 -23.33
C ASP A 220 2.25 17.82 -23.07
N LEU A 221 1.96 18.53 -21.97
CA LEU A 221 2.76 19.65 -21.46
C LEU A 221 4.02 19.21 -20.69
N LYS A 222 4.28 17.91 -20.57
CA LYS A 222 5.34 17.32 -19.74
C LYS A 222 5.20 17.64 -18.25
N TRP A 223 4.00 17.99 -17.81
CA TRP A 223 3.66 18.21 -16.41
C TRP A 223 3.29 16.86 -15.76
N TYR A 224 4.29 15.99 -15.64
CA TYR A 224 4.09 14.55 -15.36
C TYR A 224 3.42 14.27 -14.02
N PHE A 225 3.81 14.95 -12.95
CA PHE A 225 3.21 14.70 -11.63
C PHE A 225 1.71 15.01 -11.59
N PRO A 226 1.23 16.17 -12.07
CA PRO A 226 -0.21 16.41 -12.21
C PRO A 226 -0.92 15.42 -13.12
N ALA A 227 -0.29 14.99 -14.23
CA ALA A 227 -0.87 13.96 -15.09
C ALA A 227 -1.09 12.63 -14.33
N ILE A 228 -0.05 12.15 -13.64
CA ILE A 228 -0.06 10.94 -12.82
C ILE A 228 -1.10 11.03 -11.69
N ARG A 229 -1.16 12.18 -11.00
CA ARG A 229 -2.10 12.40 -9.90
C ARG A 229 -3.53 12.38 -10.41
N THR A 230 -3.84 13.15 -11.45
CA THR A 230 -5.19 13.27 -11.99
C THR A 230 -5.70 11.93 -12.54
N ILE A 231 -4.86 11.18 -13.27
CA ILE A 231 -5.28 9.88 -13.81
C ILE A 231 -5.51 8.83 -12.71
N SER A 232 -4.74 8.91 -11.62
CA SER A 232 -4.93 8.05 -10.45
C SER A 232 -6.22 8.37 -9.71
N GLN A 233 -6.58 9.65 -9.59
CA GLN A 233 -7.85 10.07 -9.00
C GLN A 233 -9.05 9.66 -9.85
N ALA A 234 -8.91 9.65 -11.18
CA ALA A 234 -9.93 9.14 -12.10
C ALA A 234 -10.06 7.60 -12.09
N GLN A 235 -9.22 6.91 -11.31
CA GLN A 235 -9.11 5.45 -11.25
C GLN A 235 -8.94 4.83 -12.65
N TYR A 236 -8.24 5.54 -13.54
CA TYR A 236 -7.93 5.04 -14.87
C TYR A 236 -6.55 4.40 -14.83
N TRP A 237 -6.52 3.10 -14.58
CA TRP A 237 -5.27 2.41 -14.30
C TRP A 237 -4.52 1.96 -15.54
N ASP A 238 -5.22 1.77 -16.66
CA ASP A 238 -4.73 0.99 -17.80
C ASP A 238 -3.93 1.81 -18.83
N ASP A 239 -3.92 3.14 -18.77
CA ASP A 239 -3.01 3.95 -19.58
C ASP A 239 -1.62 3.96 -18.91
N LEU A 240 -0.75 3.06 -19.37
CA LEU A 240 0.59 2.93 -18.78
C LEU A 240 1.51 4.09 -19.16
N ASP A 241 1.30 4.72 -20.31
CA ASP A 241 2.16 5.79 -20.80
C ASP A 241 2.06 7.02 -19.88
N ILE A 242 0.85 7.40 -19.49
CA ILE A 242 0.65 8.51 -18.54
C ILE A 242 1.07 8.12 -17.12
N ARG A 243 0.83 6.88 -16.70
CA ARG A 243 1.13 6.44 -15.32
C ARG A 243 2.63 6.24 -15.06
N PHE A 244 3.37 5.86 -16.09
CA PHE A 244 4.80 5.57 -16.05
C PHE A 244 5.54 6.34 -17.15
N PRO A 245 5.54 7.68 -17.10
CA PRO A 245 6.19 8.50 -18.12
C PRO A 245 7.70 8.30 -18.12
N MET A 246 8.31 8.42 -19.29
CA MET A 246 9.77 8.39 -19.45
C MET A 246 10.38 9.80 -19.29
N ALA A 247 10.05 10.49 -18.20
CA ALA A 247 10.56 11.82 -17.90
C ALA A 247 12.09 11.82 -17.72
N HIS A 248 12.76 12.88 -18.15
CA HIS A 248 14.23 13.04 -18.06
C HIS A 248 15.05 11.86 -18.61
N ARG A 249 14.51 11.14 -19.62
CA ARG A 249 15.06 9.85 -20.07
C ARG A 249 16.56 9.86 -20.34
N ASP A 250 17.03 10.83 -21.11
CA ASP A 250 18.44 10.83 -21.53
C ASP A 250 19.38 11.04 -20.34
N THR A 251 19.00 11.89 -19.39
CA THR A 251 19.74 12.09 -18.14
C THR A 251 19.70 10.85 -17.27
N LEU A 252 18.51 10.29 -16.99
CA LEU A 252 18.39 9.13 -16.11
C LEU A 252 19.12 7.90 -16.68
N VAL A 253 19.03 7.66 -17.99
CA VAL A 253 19.73 6.55 -18.65
C VAL A 253 21.25 6.74 -18.60
N ARG A 254 21.74 7.95 -18.87
CA ARG A 254 23.18 8.25 -18.79
C ARG A 254 23.70 8.06 -17.37
N GLU A 255 23.04 8.66 -16.38
CA GLU A 255 23.48 8.59 -14.98
C GLU A 255 23.39 7.18 -14.39
N ALA A 256 22.38 6.40 -14.81
CA ALA A 256 22.27 4.98 -14.45
C ALA A 256 23.45 4.18 -15.01
N LYS A 257 23.78 4.37 -16.30
CA LYS A 257 24.89 3.69 -16.97
C LYS A 257 26.23 4.00 -16.30
N VAL A 258 26.50 5.26 -15.97
CA VAL A 258 27.73 5.69 -15.28
C VAL A 258 27.90 4.99 -13.93
N ARG A 259 26.79 4.66 -13.24
CA ARG A 259 26.78 4.01 -11.93
C ARG A 259 26.61 2.49 -11.98
N GLY A 260 26.59 1.89 -13.17
CA GLY A 260 26.35 0.45 -13.33
C GLY A 260 24.95 -0.01 -12.88
N LEU A 261 23.97 0.90 -12.88
CA LEU A 261 22.59 0.59 -12.50
C LEU A 261 21.73 0.32 -13.74
N HIS A 262 20.77 -0.59 -13.61
CA HIS A 262 19.77 -0.79 -14.66
C HIS A 262 18.80 0.40 -14.67
N SER A 263 18.62 1.05 -15.83
CA SER A 263 17.83 2.28 -15.94
C SER A 263 16.40 2.12 -15.43
N SER A 264 15.75 0.96 -15.63
CA SER A 264 14.38 0.75 -15.14
C SER A 264 14.27 0.89 -13.63
N TRP A 265 15.31 0.54 -12.87
CA TRP A 265 15.33 0.69 -11.42
C TRP A 265 15.39 2.17 -11.02
N VAL A 266 16.21 2.96 -11.71
CA VAL A 266 16.30 4.41 -11.50
C VAL A 266 14.96 5.09 -11.81
N PHE A 267 14.29 4.72 -12.92
CA PHE A 267 12.94 5.20 -13.21
C PHE A 267 11.92 4.79 -12.15
N ALA A 268 11.94 3.53 -11.71
CA ALA A 268 11.01 3.02 -10.71
C ALA A 268 11.14 3.76 -9.37
N ILE A 269 12.38 3.98 -8.89
CA ILE A 269 12.63 4.74 -7.66
C ILE A 269 12.20 6.20 -7.84
N THR A 270 12.60 6.86 -8.92
CA THR A 270 12.21 8.27 -9.18
C THR A 270 10.68 8.43 -9.23
N ARG A 271 9.99 7.48 -9.87
CA ARG A 271 8.53 7.45 -9.95
C ARG A 271 7.86 7.24 -8.59
N GLN A 272 8.48 6.47 -7.70
CA GLN A 272 7.97 6.20 -6.36
C GLN A 272 8.21 7.37 -5.40
N GLU A 273 9.38 8.02 -5.47
CA GLU A 273 9.79 9.08 -4.55
C GLU A 273 9.12 10.43 -4.86
N SER A 274 9.20 10.90 -6.11
CA SER A 274 8.69 12.21 -6.50
C SER A 274 7.65 12.16 -7.61
N ALA A 275 7.43 11.00 -8.23
CA ALA A 275 6.64 10.87 -9.45
C ALA A 275 7.10 11.87 -10.54
N PHE A 276 8.42 12.03 -10.65
CA PHE A 276 9.12 12.91 -11.59
C PHE A 276 8.87 14.41 -11.39
N MET A 277 8.52 14.81 -10.17
CA MET A 277 8.38 16.20 -9.78
C MET A 277 9.73 16.70 -9.25
N ASP A 278 10.40 17.56 -10.00
CA ASP A 278 11.71 18.12 -9.68
C ASP A 278 11.73 19.04 -8.45
N ASP A 279 10.58 19.64 -8.12
CA ASP A 279 10.39 20.52 -6.97
C ASP A 279 9.78 19.81 -5.74
N ALA A 280 9.77 18.47 -5.68
CA ALA A 280 9.17 17.75 -4.57
C ALA A 280 9.94 17.99 -3.26
N ARG A 281 9.18 18.13 -2.16
CA ARG A 281 9.72 18.25 -0.80
C ARG A 281 8.87 17.47 0.20
N SER A 282 9.51 16.64 1.02
CA SER A 282 8.85 15.92 2.11
C SER A 282 8.78 16.73 3.40
N GLY A 283 7.90 16.36 4.32
CA GLY A 283 7.77 17.02 5.63
C GLY A 283 9.01 16.91 6.52
N VAL A 284 9.93 15.99 6.20
CA VAL A 284 11.21 15.78 6.91
C VAL A 284 12.42 16.29 6.12
N GLY A 285 12.21 16.98 4.99
CA GLY A 285 13.27 17.67 4.24
C GLY A 285 13.92 16.89 3.10
N ALA A 286 13.40 15.72 2.72
CA ALA A 286 13.82 15.07 1.46
C ALA A 286 13.39 15.95 0.27
N SER A 287 14.24 16.08 -0.74
CA SER A 287 14.03 16.97 -1.89
C SER A 287 14.45 16.34 -3.22
N GLY A 288 13.73 16.69 -4.28
CA GLY A 288 14.03 16.34 -5.66
C GLY A 288 12.85 15.71 -6.39
#